data_AF-A0A962I8Q1-F1
#
_entry.id   AF-A0A962I8Q1-F1
#
_cell.length_a   1.000
_cell.length_b   1.000
_cell.length_c   1.000
_cell.angle_alpha   90.00
_cell.angle_beta   90.00
_cell.angle_gamma   90.00
#
_symmetry.space_group_name_H-M   'P 1'
#
loop_
_entity.id
_entity.type
_entity.pdbx_description
1 polymer ?
#
loop_
_entity_poly.entity_id
_entity_poly.type
_entity_poly.pdbx_seq_one_letter_code
_entity_poly.pdbx_strand_id
1 'polypeptide(L)' 'MSKNVLIVESPAKVATISKVLGKDYTVLATYGH' A
#
# COMPACT_ATOMS: atom_id res chain seq x y z
N MET A 1 -11.69 15.39 -0.59
CA MET A 1 -11.60 13.92 -0.49
C MET A 1 -10.27 13.56 0.15
N SER A 2 -10.30 12.84 1.26
CA SER A 2 -9.10 12.41 1.98
C SER A 2 -8.40 11.30 1.17
N LYS A 3 -7.14 11.49 0.81
CA LYS A 3 -6.34 10.45 0.16
C LYS A 3 -5.80 9.51 1.25
N ASN A 4 -6.34 8.31 1.34
CA ASN A 4 -5.85 7.31 2.28
C ASN A 4 -4.58 6.67 1.71
N VAL A 5 -3.43 7.01 2.29
CA VAL A 5 -2.12 6.47 1.90
C VAL A 5 -1.66 5.50 2.97
N LEU A 6 -1.30 4.29 2.56
CA LEU A 6 -0.76 3.23 3.41
C LEU A 6 0.67 2.93 2.99
N ILE A 7 1.59 2.94 3.94
CA ILE A 7 3.01 2.69 3.69
C ILE A 7 3.41 1.36 4.34
N VAL A 8 4.10 0.49 3.61
CA VAL A 8 4.47 -0.88 4.05
C VAL A 8 5.95 -1.17 3.79
N GLU A 9 6.56 -2.13 4.49
CA GLU A 9 8.02 -2.30 4.41
C GLU A 9 8.52 -3.09 3.18
N SER A 10 7.64 -3.77 2.44
CA SER A 10 8.07 -4.62 1.32
C SER A 10 7.14 -4.56 0.10
N PRO A 11 7.68 -4.72 -1.13
CA PRO A 11 6.86 -4.74 -2.34
C PRO A 11 5.84 -5.89 -2.36
N ALA A 12 6.19 -7.03 -1.76
CA ALA A 12 5.30 -8.19 -1.69
C ALA A 12 4.02 -7.89 -0.89
N LYS A 13 4.13 -7.09 0.19
CA LYS A 13 2.96 -6.66 0.98
C LYS A 13 2.03 -5.75 0.19
N VAL A 14 2.56 -4.89 -0.69
CA VAL A 14 1.75 -4.01 -1.56
C VAL A 14 0.80 -4.85 -2.43
N ALA A 15 1.31 -5.90 -3.07
CA ALA A 15 0.51 -6.74 -3.97
C ALA A 15 -0.65 -7.44 -3.24
N THR A 16 -0.46 -7.85 -1.99
CA THR A 16 -1.50 -8.49 -1.17
C THR A 16 -2.49 -7.46 -0.65
N ILE A 17 -2.01 -6.37 -0.05
CA ILE A 17 -2.85 -5.38 0.62
C ILE A 17 -3.72 -4.60 -0.39
N SER A 18 -3.19 -4.28 -1.57
CA SER A 18 -3.96 -3.61 -2.63
C SER A 18 -5.15 -4.45 -3.13
N LYS A 19 -5.07 -5.79 -3.06
CA LYS A 19 -6.20 -6.68 -3.40
C LYS A 19 -7.29 -6.66 -2.32
N VAL A 20 -6.90 -6.47 -1.05
CA VAL A 20 -7.83 -6.48 0.09
C VAL A 20 -8.51 -5.12 0.25
N LEU A 21 -7.76 -4.01 0.14
CA LEU A 21 -8.28 -2.66 0.38
C LEU A 21 -8.96 -2.03 -0.84
N GLY A 22 -8.69 -2.55 -2.05
CA GLY A 22 -9.26 -2.01 -3.28
C GLY A 22 -8.68 -0.65 -3.68
N LYS A 23 -9.39 0.07 -4.54
CA LYS A 23 -8.90 1.30 -5.20
C LYS A 23 -8.97 2.56 -4.33
N ASP A 24 -9.59 2.47 -3.15
CA ASP A 24 -9.77 3.60 -2.24
C ASP A 24 -8.50 3.95 -1.45
N TYR A 25 -7.50 3.06 -1.50
CA TYR A 25 -6.23 3.22 -0.80
C TYR A 25 -5.06 3.25 -1.77
N THR A 26 -4.14 4.18 -1.54
CA THR A 26 -2.83 4.20 -2.20
C THR A 26 -1.83 3.48 -1.31
N VAL A 27 -1.40 2.28 -1.71
CA VAL A 27 -0.45 1.47 -0.95
C VAL A 27 0.95 1.61 -1.56
N LEU A 28 1.92 2.06 -0.78
CA LEU A 28 3.31 2.30 -1.20
C LEU A 28 4.25 1.47 -0.33
N ALA A 29 5.31 0.93 -0.93
CA ALA A 29 6.39 0.29 -0.18
C ALA A 29 7.48 1.30 0.17
N THR A 30 7.99 1.29 1.40
CA THR A 30 9.33 1.81 1.67
C THR A 30 10.32 0.77 1.19
N TYR A 31 11.18 1.14 0.25
CA TYR A 31 12.41 0.40 -0.03
C TYR A 31 13.40 0.63 1.13
N GLY A 32 13.05 0.16 2.34
CA GLY A 32 14.01 0.07 3.43
C GLY A 32 14.97 -1.07 3.13
N HIS A 33 16.27 -0.81 3.25
CA HIS A 33 17.44 -1.67 2.95
C HIS A 33 17.16 -3.07 2.37
#